data_AF-A0A967N9C9-F1
#
_entry.id   AF-A0A967N9C9-F1
#
_cell.length_a   1.000
_cell.length_b   1.000
_cell.length_c   1.000
_cell.angle_alpha   90.00
_cell.angle_beta   90.00
_cell.angle_gamma   90.00
#
_symmetry.space_group_name_H-M   'P 1'
#
loop_
_entity.id
_entity.type
_entity.pdbx_description
1 polymer ?
#
loop_
_entity_poly.entity_id
_entity_poly.type
_entity_poly.pdbx_seq_one_letter_code
_entity_poly.pdbx_strand_id
1 'polypeptide(L)'
;ALAEHWWGVGRGLDDFTYVKLGTGVGGGHIIRGEIYRGATGVAGEIGHMVIRPGGLPCSCGNRGCLETLVGTRALLRRAAELLAELPDSSLHGTDL
;
A
#
# COMPACT_ATOMS: atom_id res chain seq x y z
N ALA A 1 3.21 -0.01 12.52
CA ALA A 1 2.41 -0.70 13.56
C ALA A 1 3.08 -0.59 14.93
N LEU A 2 4.14 -1.35 15.25
CA LEU A 2 4.79 -1.30 16.57
C LEU A 2 5.26 0.10 16.99
N ALA A 3 5.90 0.85 16.08
CA ALA A 3 6.30 2.22 16.37
C ALA A 3 5.11 3.12 16.71
N GLU A 4 3.99 2.98 15.97
CA GLU A 4 2.75 3.71 16.26
C GLU A 4 2.13 3.29 17.60
N HIS A 5 2.21 2.01 17.95
CA HIS A 5 1.69 1.47 19.21
C HIS A 5 2.48 1.96 20.42
N TRP A 6 3.81 1.98 20.33
CA TRP A 6 4.68 2.37 21.45
C TRP A 6 4.86 3.88 21.58
N TRP A 7 4.99 4.60 20.46
CA TRP A 7 5.40 6.01 20.47
C TRP A 7 4.51 6.94 19.64
N GLY A 8 3.71 6.41 18.72
CA GLY A 8 2.90 7.21 17.80
C GLY A 8 1.44 7.32 18.17
N VAL A 9 0.60 7.41 17.15
CA VAL A 9 -0.85 7.68 17.31
C VAL A 9 -1.65 6.47 17.79
N GLY A 10 -1.03 5.29 17.79
CA GLY A 10 -1.62 4.03 18.24
C GLY A 10 -1.47 3.75 19.74
N ARG A 11 -0.88 4.68 20.51
CA ARG A 11 -0.70 4.51 21.97
C ARG A 11 -2.04 4.44 22.68
N GLY A 12 -2.21 3.42 23.53
CA GLY A 12 -3.46 3.18 24.27
C GLY A 12 -4.59 2.57 23.43
N LEU A 13 -4.33 2.24 22.16
CA LEU A 13 -5.26 1.47 21.33
C LEU A 13 -4.85 0.00 21.33
N ASP A 14 -5.82 -0.86 21.66
CA ASP A 14 -5.61 -2.31 21.65
C ASP A 14 -5.81 -2.93 20.27
N ASP A 15 -6.58 -2.29 19.39
CA ASP A 15 -6.92 -2.82 18.07
C ASP A 15 -6.76 -1.73 17.01
N PHE A 16 -5.78 -1.89 16.11
CA PHE A 16 -5.64 -1.01 14.95
C PHE A 16 -4.86 -1.68 13.81
N THR A 17 -5.09 -1.19 12.59
CA THR A 17 -4.29 -1.53 11.42
C THR A 17 -3.51 -0.32 10.96
N TYR A 18 -2.19 -0.47 10.90
CA TYR A 18 -1.30 0.46 10.22
C TYR A 18 -1.18 0.07 8.75
N VAL A 19 -1.45 1.01 7.84
CA VAL A 19 -1.27 0.83 6.40
C VAL A 19 -0.10 1.70 5.95
N LYS A 20 0.95 1.07 5.44
CA LYS A 20 2.07 1.75 4.79
C LYS A 20 1.78 1.89 3.31
N LEU A 21 1.75 3.14 2.85
CA LEU A 21 1.73 3.51 1.44
C LEU A 21 3.04 4.20 1.07
N GLY A 22 3.68 3.76 0.00
CA GLY A 22 4.94 4.32 -0.50
C GLY A 22 5.43 3.50 -1.68
N THR A 23 6.72 3.14 -1.68
CA THR A 23 7.34 2.26 -2.70
C THR A 23 6.49 1.02 -3.03
N GLY A 24 5.85 0.47 -2.00
CA GLY A 24 4.90 -0.63 -2.06
C GLY A 24 3.85 -0.48 -0.95
N VAL A 25 2.91 -1.42 -0.87
CA VAL A 25 1.78 -1.38 0.08
C VAL A 25 1.92 -2.50 1.11
N GLY A 26 1.92 -2.15 2.39
CA GLY A 26 2.03 -3.12 3.48
C GLY A 26 1.10 -2.79 4.64
N GLY A 27 0.82 -3.79 5.46
CA GLY A 27 -0.03 -3.71 6.64
C GLY A 27 0.68 -4.20 7.89
N GLY A 28 0.28 -3.70 9.05
CA GLY A 28 0.61 -4.30 10.33
C GLY A 28 -0.53 -4.11 11.30
N HIS A 29 -0.96 -5.19 11.95
CA HIS A 29 -2.15 -5.23 12.77
C HIS A 29 -1.75 -5.38 14.24
N ILE A 30 -2.19 -4.46 15.09
CA ILE A 30 -2.22 -4.67 16.54
C ILE A 30 -3.61 -5.21 16.86
N ILE A 31 -3.68 -6.35 17.55
CA ILE A 31 -4.92 -7.01 17.95
C ILE A 31 -4.79 -7.39 19.42
N ARG A 32 -5.70 -6.90 20.28
CA ARG A 32 -5.62 -7.06 21.75
C ARG A 32 -4.26 -6.62 22.33
N GLY A 33 -3.75 -5.48 21.86
CA GLY A 33 -2.50 -4.88 22.30
C GLY A 33 -1.23 -5.53 21.73
N GLU A 34 -1.35 -6.58 20.91
CA GLU A 34 -0.20 -7.34 20.41
C GLU A 34 -0.07 -7.31 18.89
N ILE A 35 1.16 -7.34 18.39
CA ILE A 35 1.42 -7.43 16.95
C ILE A 35 0.97 -8.79 16.41
N TYR A 36 -0.03 -8.78 15.54
CA TYR A 36 -0.48 -9.98 14.85
C TYR A 36 0.44 -10.30 13.68
N ARG A 37 1.10 -11.47 13.76
CA ARG A 37 2.07 -11.95 12.76
C ARG A 37 1.50 -13.01 11.81
N GLY A 38 0.30 -13.54 12.08
CA GLY A 38 -0.29 -14.63 11.32
C GLY A 38 0.40 -15.98 11.55
N ALA A 39 -0.10 -17.02 10.88
CA ALA A 39 0.34 -18.41 11.10
C ALA A 39 1.82 -18.65 10.74
N THR A 40 2.36 -17.90 9.78
CA THR A 40 3.73 -18.08 9.25
C THR A 40 4.62 -16.86 9.44
N GLY A 41 4.18 -15.87 10.22
CA GLY A 41 4.98 -14.68 10.49
C GLY A 41 4.88 -13.55 9.45
N VAL A 42 4.09 -13.73 8.39
CA VAL A 42 3.99 -12.81 7.24
C VAL A 42 2.59 -12.17 7.10
N ALA A 43 1.85 -12.01 8.20
CA ALA A 43 0.60 -11.25 8.14
C ALA A 43 0.87 -9.78 7.73
N GLY A 44 -0.08 -9.20 6.99
CA GLY A 44 0.01 -7.80 6.56
C GLY A 44 0.49 -7.61 5.12
N GLU A 45 0.63 -8.68 4.33
CA GLU A 45 0.91 -8.63 2.87
C GLU A 45 -0.31 -8.13 2.04
N ILE A 46 -0.99 -7.10 2.53
CA ILE A 46 -2.21 -6.52 1.93
C ILE A 46 -1.96 -5.95 0.53
N GLY A 47 -0.72 -5.56 0.22
CA GLY A 47 -0.31 -5.10 -1.10
C GLY A 47 -0.48 -6.17 -2.19
N HIS A 48 -0.46 -7.46 -1.80
CA HIS A 48 -0.57 -8.59 -2.71
C HIS A 48 -1.99 -9.16 -2.83
N MET A 49 -2.97 -8.60 -2.12
CA MET A 49 -4.38 -8.95 -2.32
C MET A 49 -4.82 -8.60 -3.74
N VAL A 50 -5.45 -9.55 -4.44
CA VAL A 50 -5.98 -9.32 -5.79
C VAL A 50 -7.25 -8.47 -5.69
N ILE A 51 -7.16 -7.22 -6.14
CA ILE A 51 -8.28 -6.26 -6.16
C ILE A 51 -8.88 -6.14 -7.56
N ARG A 52 -8.04 -6.27 -8.60
CA ARG A 52 -8.48 -6.23 -10.00
C ARG A 52 -8.11 -7.52 -10.71
N PRO A 53 -8.95 -8.57 -10.67
CA PRO A 53 -8.68 -9.84 -11.36
C PRO A 53 -8.26 -9.61 -12.82
N GLY A 54 -7.18 -10.26 -13.25
CA GLY A 54 -6.63 -10.09 -14.61
C GLY A 54 -5.90 -8.77 -14.87
N GLY A 55 -5.69 -7.94 -13.83
CA GLY A 55 -4.98 -6.66 -13.92
C GLY A 55 -3.47 -6.80 -14.20
N LEU A 56 -2.71 -5.78 -13.82
CA LEU A 56 -1.27 -5.71 -14.08
C LEU A 56 -0.50 -6.80 -13.33
N PRO A 57 0.63 -7.29 -13.88
CA PRO A 57 1.48 -8.26 -13.20
C PRO A 57 2.05 -7.67 -11.90
N CYS A 58 2.07 -8.48 -10.85
CA CYS A 58 2.71 -8.18 -9.57
C CYS A 58 3.99 -8.99 -9.42
N SER A 59 4.98 -8.44 -8.72
CA SER A 59 6.25 -9.11 -8.41
C SER A 59 6.08 -10.40 -7.59
N CYS A 60 4.98 -10.54 -6.85
CA CYS A 60 4.68 -11.78 -6.10
C CYS A 60 4.22 -12.95 -6.99
N GLY A 61 4.05 -12.74 -8.30
CA GLY A 61 3.61 -13.75 -9.27
C GLY A 61 2.11 -13.69 -9.63
N ASN A 62 1.30 -12.98 -8.84
CA ASN A 62 -0.11 -12.76 -9.14
C ASN A 62 -0.33 -11.62 -10.17
N ARG A 63 -1.60 -11.41 -10.55
CA ARG A 63 -2.03 -10.28 -11.40
C ARG A 63 -3.15 -9.49 -10.71
N GLY A 64 -3.05 -8.17 -10.72
CA GLY A 64 -4.08 -7.29 -10.19
C GLY A 64 -4.03 -7.03 -8.69
N CYS A 65 -2.86 -7.20 -8.08
CA CYS A 65 -2.65 -6.92 -6.68
C CYS A 65 -2.86 -5.43 -6.34
N LEU A 66 -3.27 -5.11 -5.12
CA LEU A 66 -3.47 -3.73 -4.63
C LEU A 66 -2.27 -2.82 -4.93
N GLU A 67 -1.05 -3.31 -4.71
CA GLU A 67 0.18 -2.56 -4.97
C GLU A 67 0.32 -2.13 -6.45
N THR A 68 -0.17 -2.94 -7.38
CA THR A 68 -0.12 -2.62 -8.83
C THR A 68 -1.05 -1.47 -9.23
N LEU A 69 -1.93 -1.06 -8.32
CA LEU A 69 -2.90 0.02 -8.48
C LEU A 69 -2.46 1.29 -7.75
N VAL A 70 -1.98 1.16 -6.50
CA VAL A 70 -1.76 2.32 -5.61
C VAL A 70 -0.32 2.46 -5.08
N GLY A 71 0.59 1.52 -5.35
CA GLY A 71 2.00 1.72 -5.02
C GLY A 71 2.62 2.88 -5.81
N THR A 72 3.69 3.50 -5.30
CA THR A 72 4.31 4.67 -5.96
C THR A 72 4.55 4.46 -7.45
N ARG A 73 5.14 3.33 -7.87
CA ARG A 73 5.37 3.03 -9.29
C ARG A 73 4.08 2.94 -10.11
N ALA A 74 3.02 2.42 -9.52
CA ALA A 74 1.72 2.33 -10.17
C ALA A 74 1.09 3.73 -10.35
N LEU A 75 1.18 4.57 -9.32
CA LEU A 75 0.67 5.93 -9.36
C LEU A 75 1.45 6.81 -10.35
N LEU A 76 2.79 6.75 -10.36
CA LEU A 76 3.62 7.51 -11.30
C LEU A 76 3.33 7.12 -12.75
N ARG A 77 3.29 5.81 -13.05
CA ARG A 77 2.91 5.33 -14.38
C ARG A 77 1.52 5.83 -14.78
N ARG A 78 0.54 5.74 -13.87
CA ARG A 78 -0.83 6.18 -14.15
C ARG A 78 -0.92 7.70 -14.34
N ALA A 79 -0.16 8.47 -13.59
CA ALA A 79 -0.07 9.92 -13.75
C ALA A 79 0.52 10.27 -15.12
N ALA A 80 1.63 9.62 -15.52
CA ALA A 80 2.24 9.84 -16.83
C ALA A 80 1.28 9.50 -17.99
N GLU A 81 0.53 8.39 -17.90
CA GLU A 81 -0.50 8.02 -18.89
C GLU A 81 -1.59 9.10 -19.02
N LEU A 82 -2.03 9.67 -17.89
CA LEU A 82 -3.12 10.64 -17.85
C LEU A 82 -2.70 12.07 -18.19
N LEU A 83 -1.43 12.43 -17.96
CA LEU A 83 -0.94 13.80 -18.21
C LEU A 83 -1.04 14.21 -19.67
N ALA A 84 -1.02 13.27 -20.61
CA ALA A 84 -1.25 13.54 -22.03
C ALA A 84 -2.67 14.09 -22.30
N GLU A 85 -3.63 13.78 -21.42
CA GLU A 85 -5.04 14.15 -21.56
C GLU A 85 -5.45 15.30 -20.61
N LEU A 86 -4.55 15.76 -19.74
CA LEU A 86 -4.82 16.73 -18.68
C LEU A 86 -3.84 17.92 -18.75
N PRO A 87 -3.99 18.84 -19.73
CA PRO A 87 -3.04 19.92 -19.98
C PRO A 87 -2.96 20.93 -18.82
N ASP A 88 -4.05 21.14 -18.07
CA ASP A 88 -4.11 22.07 -16.94
C ASP A 88 -3.71 21.42 -15.60
N SER A 89 -3.17 20.21 -15.62
CA SER A 89 -2.75 19.50 -14.39
C SER A 89 -1.59 20.23 -13.70
N SER A 90 -1.63 20.31 -12.38
CA SER A 90 -0.51 20.82 -11.57
C SER A 90 0.75 19.94 -11.63
N LEU A 91 0.65 18.74 -12.21
CA LEU A 91 1.77 17.83 -12.45
C LEU A 91 2.34 17.98 -13.88
N HIS A 92 1.87 18.94 -14.68
CA HIS A 92 2.41 19.17 -16.01
C HIS A 92 3.86 19.69 -15.93
N GLY A 93 4.77 19.10 -16.69
CA GLY A 93 6.19 19.48 -16.71
C GLY A 93 7.03 18.99 -15.52
N THR A 94 6.47 18.17 -14.62
CA THR A 94 7.25 17.51 -13.56
C THR A 94 7.91 16.24 -14.07
N ASP A 95 9.12 15.94 -13.59
CA ASP A 95 9.78 14.66 -13.82
C ASP A 95 9.16 13.58 -12.90
N LEU A 96 8.50 12.58 -13.49
CA LEU A 96 7.73 11.54 -12.80
C LEU A 96 8.46 10.19 -12.78
#